data_AF-A0A453SAZ9-F1
#
_entry.id   AF-A0A453SAZ9-F1
#
_cell.length_a   1.000
_cell.length_b   1.000
_cell.length_c   1.000
_cell.angle_alpha   90.00
_cell.angle_beta   90.00
_cell.angle_gamma   90.00
#
_symmetry.space_group_name_H-M   'P 1'
#
loop_
_entity.id
_entity.type
_entity.pdbx_description
1 polymer ?
#
loop_
_entity_poly.entity_id
_entity_poly.type
_entity_poly.pdbx_seq_one_letter_code
_entity_poly.pdbx_strand_id
1 'polypeptide(L)' 'MKACSAPGPDGLPVVFFQKFWEILRSAIMPMFHEFYVGTLDMARINYGVISLIPKVVGATDIRQFRPITVINVLE' A
#
# COMPACT_ATOMS: atom_id res chain seq x y z
N MET A 1 -10.33 2.38 -0.38
CA MET A 1 -9.50 2.64 0.81
C MET A 1 -10.05 3.84 1.56
N LYS A 2 -9.91 3.90 2.89
CA LYS A 2 -10.25 5.10 3.66
C LYS A 2 -9.22 6.20 3.37
N ALA A 3 -9.66 7.45 3.20
CA ALA A 3 -8.77 8.56 2.87
C ALA A 3 -7.65 8.77 3.91
N CYS A 4 -7.95 8.52 5.19
CA CYS A 4 -7.00 8.65 6.31
C CYS A 4 -6.47 7.29 6.80
N SER A 5 -6.32 6.30 5.93
CA SER A 5 -5.55 5.10 6.29
C SER A 5 -4.06 5.43 6.41
N ALA A 6 -3.31 4.60 7.14
CA ALA A 6 -1.85 4.68 7.13
C ALA A 6 -1.34 4.54 5.68
N PRO A 7 -0.30 5.31 5.29
CA PRO A 7 0.32 5.16 3.99
C PRO A 7 1.05 3.82 3.87
N GLY A 8 1.36 3.45 2.64
CA GLY A 8 2.24 2.33 2.35
C GLY A 8 3.67 2.57 2.83
N PRO A 9 4.56 1.59 2.62
CA PRO A 9 6.01 1.77 2.75
C PRO A 9 6.57 3.01 2.01
N ASP A 10 5.93 3.42 0.91
CA ASP A 10 6.29 4.62 0.13
C ASP A 10 5.95 5.96 0.81
N GLY A 11 5.15 5.94 1.89
CA GLY A 11 4.69 7.13 2.58
C GLY A 11 3.61 7.94 1.84
N LEU A 12 3.06 7.45 0.72
CA LEU A 12 2.06 8.16 -0.06
C LEU A 12 0.64 7.78 0.40
N PRO A 13 -0.13 8.72 0.99
CA PRO A 13 -1.48 8.45 1.43
C PRO A 13 -2.46 8.45 0.24
N VAL A 14 -3.63 7.82 0.42
CA VAL A 14 -4.71 7.79 -0.59
C VAL A 14 -5.09 9.19 -1.08
N VAL A 15 -5.09 10.19 -0.18
CA VAL A 15 -5.42 11.59 -0.50
C VAL A 15 -4.44 12.21 -1.49
N PHE A 16 -3.18 11.77 -1.51
CA PHE A 16 -2.20 12.25 -2.50
C PHE A 16 -2.66 11.90 -3.92
N PHE A 17 -2.99 10.63 -4.15
CA PHE A 17 -3.45 10.15 -5.47
C PHE A 17 -4.77 10.78 -5.90
N GLN A 18 -5.68 11.02 -4.95
CA GLN A 18 -6.95 11.71 -5.24
C GLN A 18 -6.72 13.18 -5.63
N LYS A 19 -5.87 13.89 -4.89
CA LYS A 19 -5.61 15.31 -5.10
C LYS A 19 -4.84 15.59 -6.40
N PHE A 20 -3.88 14.73 -6.73
CA PHE A 20 -3.03 14.88 -7.91
C PHE A 20 -3.46 14.00 -9.08
N TRP A 21 -4.68 13.47 -9.07
CA TRP A 21 -5.18 12.55 -10.08
C TRP A 21 -5.05 13.07 -11.50
N GLU A 22 -5.41 14.34 -11.73
CA GLU A 22 -5.35 14.95 -13.07
C GLU A 22 -3.93 14.95 -13.67
N ILE A 23 -2.90 14.99 -12.81
CA ILE A 23 -1.49 14.95 -13.22
C ILE A 23 -1.04 13.49 -13.37
N LEU A 24 -1.39 12.64 -12.41
CA LEU A 24 -0.87 11.28 -12.32
C LEU A 24 -1.57 10.28 -13.25
N ARG A 25 -2.81 10.55 -13.68
CA ARG A 25 -3.62 9.60 -14.45
C ARG A 25 -2.93 9.13 -15.73
N SER A 26 -2.21 10.01 -16.42
CA SER A 26 -1.54 9.66 -17.68
C SER A 26 -0.39 8.67 -17.48
N ALA A 27 0.27 8.71 -16.32
CA ALA A 27 1.30 7.76 -15.94
C ALA A 27 0.72 6.45 -15.38
N ILE A 28 -0.42 6.51 -14.69
CA ILE A 28 -1.03 5.34 -14.02
C ILE A 28 -1.90 4.52 -14.98
N MET A 29 -2.60 5.13 -15.93
CA MET A 29 -3.52 4.40 -16.83
C MET A 29 -2.86 3.30 -17.67
N PRO A 30 -1.63 3.46 -18.21
CA PRO A 30 -0.93 2.38 -18.89
C PRO A 30 -0.76 1.14 -18.02
N MET A 31 -0.42 1.32 -16.73
CA MET A 31 -0.28 0.21 -15.79
C MET A 31 -1.60 -0.55 -15.60
N PHE A 32 -2.74 0.14 -15.48
CA PHE A 32 -4.04 -0.54 -15.42
C PHE A 32 -4.39 -1.28 -16.72
N HIS A 33 -3.95 -0.76 -17.87
CA HIS A 33 -4.12 -1.44 -19.15
C HIS A 33 -3.27 -2.73 -19.19
N GLU A 34 -2.00 -2.67 -18.80
CA GLU A 34 -1.11 -3.83 -18.69
C GLU A 34 -1.66 -4.88 -17.71
N PHE A 35 -2.26 -4.44 -16.59
CA PHE A 35 -2.96 -5.34 -15.67
C PHE A 35 -4.13 -6.04 -16.35
N TYR A 36 -4.95 -5.29 -17.10
CA TYR A 36 -6.12 -5.82 -17.80
C TYR A 36 -5.76 -6.84 -18.89
N VAL A 37 -4.67 -6.62 -19.63
CA VAL A 37 -4.19 -7.57 -20.65
C VAL A 37 -3.29 -8.66 -20.08
N GLY A 38 -3.02 -8.64 -18.77
CA GLY A 38 -2.26 -9.68 -18.06
C GLY A 38 -0.75 -9.63 -18.28
N THR A 39 -0.20 -8.51 -18.74
CA THR A 39 1.24 -8.35 -19.01
C THR A 39 1.99 -7.66 -17.87
N LEU A 40 1.26 -7.09 -16.91
CA LEU A 40 1.85 -6.39 -15.78
C LEU A 40 2.55 -7.35 -14.82
N ASP A 41 3.80 -7.05 -14.47
CA ASP A 41 4.50 -7.77 -13.41
C ASP A 41 3.92 -7.43 -12.03
N MET A 42 3.08 -8.33 -11.53
CA MET A 42 2.44 -8.20 -10.23
C MET A 42 3.38 -8.38 -9.04
N ALA A 43 4.62 -8.87 -9.25
CA ALA A 43 5.54 -9.13 -8.13
C ALA A 43 5.94 -7.84 -7.40
N ARG A 44 6.01 -6.72 -8.13
CA ARG A 44 6.31 -5.40 -7.56
C ARG A 44 5.13 -4.88 -6.76
N ILE A 45 3.94 -4.84 -7.36
CA ILE A 45 2.71 -4.30 -6.75
C ILE A 45 2.26 -5.11 -5.53
N ASN A 46 2.52 -6.42 -5.50
CA ASN A 46 2.18 -7.28 -4.36
C ASN A 46 3.23 -7.25 -3.23
N TYR A 47 4.13 -6.26 -3.22
CA TYR A 47 5.06 -6.06 -2.13
C TYR A 47 4.35 -5.46 -0.92
N GLY A 48 4.52 -6.10 0.24
CA GLY A 48 3.92 -5.66 1.51
C GLY A 48 4.89 -5.78 2.66
N VAL A 49 4.87 -4.78 3.54
CA VAL A 49 5.67 -4.79 4.77
C VAL A 49 4.81 -5.29 5.92
N ILE A 50 5.29 -6.32 6.62
CA ILE A 50 4.66 -6.81 7.83
C ILE A 50 5.08 -5.91 9.00
N SER A 51 4.12 -5.17 9.52
CA SER A 51 4.27 -4.36 10.73
C SER A 51 3.66 -5.08 11.93
N LEU A 52 4.43 -5.17 13.02
CA LEU A 52 4.00 -5.79 14.27
C LEU A 52 3.47 -4.73 15.23
N ILE A 53 2.15 -4.71 15.44
CA ILE A 53 1.54 -3.77 16.38
C ILE A 53 1.44 -4.44 17.77
N PRO A 54 2.04 -3.87 18.83
CA PRO A 54 1.93 -4.42 20.18
C PRO A 54 0.47 -4.34 20.68
N LYS A 55 -0.06 -5.44 21.22
CA LYS A 55 -1.39 -5.47 21.86
C LYS A 55 -1.36 -5.03 23.32
N VAL A 56 -0.19 -5.06 23.95
CA VAL A 56 0.04 -4.69 25.36
C VAL A 56 1.29 -3.82 25.48
N VAL A 57 1.34 -2.99 26.51
CA VAL A 57 2.53 -2.18 26.82
C VAL A 57 3.68 -3.11 27.23
N GLY A 58 4.88 -2.86 26.70
CA GLY A 58 6.06 -3.66 27.01
C GLY A 58 6.03 -5.07 26.43
N ALA A 59 5.37 -5.28 25.29
CA ALA A 59 5.32 -6.58 24.63
C ALA A 59 6.73 -7.12 24.30
N THR A 60 7.03 -8.32 24.79
CA THR A 60 8.33 -9.02 24.60
C THR A 60 8.17 -10.38 23.91
N ASP A 61 6.95 -10.91 23.84
CA ASP A 61 6.63 -12.18 23.19
C ASP A 61 5.88 -11.94 21.87
N ILE A 62 6.24 -12.67 20.81
CA ILE A 62 5.65 -12.51 19.47
C ILE A 62 4.12 -12.68 19.46
N ARG A 63 3.56 -13.51 20.35
CA ARG A 63 2.11 -13.74 20.49
C ARG A 63 1.37 -12.51 21.03
N GLN A 64 2.10 -11.55 21.59
CA GLN A 64 1.56 -10.27 22.07
C GLN A 64 1.47 -9.21 20.97
N PHE A 65 1.94 -9.50 19.75
CA PHE A 65 1.81 -8.61 18.61
C PHE A 65 0.64 -9.04 17.71
N ARG A 66 0.08 -8.05 17.02
CA ARG A 66 -0.83 -8.26 15.90
C ARG A 66 -0.08 -7.92 14.61
N PRO A 67 0.23 -8.90 13.75
CA PRO A 67 0.79 -8.59 12.44
C PRO A 67 -0.27 -7.91 11.59
N ILE A 68 0.13 -6.84 10.92
CA ILE A 68 -0.62 -6.24 9.82
C ILE A 68 0.31 -6.16 8.61
N THR A 69 -0.23 -6.43 7.42
CA THR A 69 0.49 -6.19 6.17
C THR A 69 0.09 -4.82 5.64
N VAL A 70 1.07 -3.95 5.44
CA VAL A 70 0.88 -2.62 4.87
C VAL A 70 1.41 -2.66 3.43
N ILE A 71 0.59 -2.22 2.48
CA ILE A 71 0.89 -2.18 1.05
C ILE A 71 0.79 -0.75 0.53
N ASN A 72 1.51 -0.44 -0.55
CA ASN A 72 1.37 0.83 -1.26
C ASN A 72 -0.02 0.94 -1.91
N VAL A 73 -0.45 2.16 -2.21
CA VAL A 73 -1.71 2.40 -2.94
C VAL A 73 -1.53 2.06 -4.42
N LEU A 74 -0.39 2.45 -4.98
CA LEU A 74 0.07 2.20 -6.34
C LEU A 74 1.59 2.08 -6.30
N GLU A 75 2.19 1.34 -7.23
CA GLU A 75 3.65 1.14 -7.32
C GLU A 75 4.12 1.15 -8.78
#